data_AF-A0A2H0T674-F1
#
_entry.id   AF-A0A2H0T674-F1
#
_cell.length_a   1.000
_cell.length_b   1.000
_cell.length_c   1.000
_cell.angle_alpha   90.00
_cell.angle_beta   90.00
_cell.angle_gamma   90.00
#
_symmetry.space_group_name_H-M   'P 1'
#
loop_
_entity.id
_entity.type
_entity.pdbx_description
1 polymer ?
#
loop_
_entity_poly.entity_id
_entity_poly.type
_entity_poly.pdbx_seq_one_letter_code
_entity_poly.pdbx_strand_id
1 'polypeptide(L)'
;MAEKYQDQEFLEFVVKSIVGNPSDVKSERLVDERGVLLSLHISPADMGFVIGRQGQTARAIRTLLKIVGTKNNARVNLKIVEPEGGRRAPRADVDVDTSAVDDLNI
;
A
#
# COMPACT_ATOMS: atom_id res chain seq x y z
N MET A 1 22.30 13.16 -2.96
CA MET A 1 22.12 11.77 -2.48
C MET A 1 20.64 11.61 -2.21
N ALA A 2 19.97 10.57 -2.72
CA ALA A 2 18.57 10.35 -2.38
C ALA A 2 18.47 10.15 -0.86
N GLU A 3 17.69 10.98 -0.19
CA GLU A 3 17.43 10.83 1.23
C GLU A 3 16.71 9.49 1.42
N LYS A 4 17.40 8.51 2.00
CA LYS A 4 16.87 7.16 2.16
C LYS A 4 16.17 7.07 3.51
N TYR A 5 14.87 6.82 3.46
CA TYR A 5 14.05 6.64 4.65
C TYR A 5 13.93 5.16 4.99
N GLN A 6 13.98 4.82 6.27
CA GLN A 6 13.98 3.43 6.75
C GLN A 6 12.74 2.63 6.32
N ASP A 7 11.58 3.28 6.28
CA ASP A 7 10.31 2.74 5.79
C ASP A 7 10.35 2.41 4.29
N GLN A 8 10.93 3.31 3.50
CA GLN A 8 11.10 3.13 2.06
C GLN A 8 12.09 2.00 1.74
N GLU A 9 13.24 1.96 2.41
CA GLU A 9 14.23 0.89 2.23
C GLU A 9 13.66 -0.48 2.60
N PHE A 10 12.91 -0.53 3.70
CA PHE A 10 12.24 -1.76 4.13
C PHE A 10 11.22 -2.24 3.09
N LEU A 11 10.39 -1.34 2.55
CA LEU A 11 9.44 -1.69 1.50
C LEU A 11 10.15 -2.23 0.26
N GLU A 12 11.19 -1.54 -0.22
CA GLU A 12 11.94 -1.98 -1.39
C GLU A 12 12.61 -3.33 -1.17
N PHE A 13 13.23 -3.53 -0.01
CA PHE A 13 13.87 -4.80 0.34
C PHE A 13 12.88 -5.97 0.30
N VAL A 14 11.71 -5.80 0.93
CA VAL A 14 10.68 -6.84 0.98
C VAL A 14 10.13 -7.12 -0.43
N VAL A 15 9.79 -6.07 -1.19
CA VAL A 15 9.20 -6.25 -2.54
C VAL A 15 10.22 -6.86 -3.50
N LYS A 16 11.46 -6.35 -3.53
CA LYS A 16 12.53 -6.89 -4.38
C LYS A 16 12.85 -8.36 -4.08
N SER A 17 12.57 -8.82 -2.87
CA SER A 17 12.75 -10.23 -2.48
C SER A 17 11.60 -11.15 -2.92
N ILE A 18 10.46 -10.60 -3.33
CA ILE A 18 9.25 -11.36 -3.70
C ILE A 18 9.05 -11.41 -5.22
N VAL A 19 9.47 -10.36 -5.93
CA VAL A 19 9.22 -10.19 -7.38
C VAL A 19 10.28 -10.90 -8.24
N GLY A 20 9.92 -11.17 -9.50
CA GLY A 20 10.87 -11.71 -10.48
C GLY A 20 11.82 -10.65 -11.04
N ASN A 21 11.36 -9.39 -11.15
CA ASN A 21 12.15 -8.29 -11.71
C ASN A 21 12.40 -7.18 -10.67
N PRO A 22 13.44 -7.31 -9.82
CA PRO A 22 13.73 -6.33 -8.76
C PRO A 22 14.16 -4.95 -9.30
N SER A 23 14.59 -4.87 -10.56
CA SER A 23 14.96 -3.61 -11.24
C SER A 23 13.78 -2.70 -11.53
N ASP A 24 12.57 -3.28 -11.65
CA ASP A 24 11.36 -2.55 -12.01
C ASP A 24 10.59 -2.06 -10.78
N VAL A 25 11.12 -2.34 -9.58
CA VAL A 25 10.56 -1.88 -8.31
C VAL A 25 11.03 -0.46 -8.03
N LYS A 26 10.10 0.49 -8.11
CA LYS A 26 10.34 1.89 -7.75
C LYS A 26 9.38 2.31 -6.64
N SER A 27 9.88 3.07 -5.68
CA SER A 27 9.08 3.59 -4.58
C SER A 27 9.18 5.11 -4.53
N GLU A 28 8.04 5.77 -4.30
CA GLU A 28 7.94 7.21 -4.09
C GLU A 28 7.39 7.49 -2.70
N ARG A 29 7.93 8.49 -2.03
CA ARG A 29 7.53 8.90 -0.69
C ARG A 29 7.02 10.32 -0.71
N LEU A 30 5.78 10.51 -0.28
CA LEU A 30 5.15 11.82 -0.11
C LEU A 30 4.80 12.00 1.36
N VAL A 31 5.14 13.17 1.91
CA VAL A 31 4.82 13.54 3.29
C VAL A 31 3.73 14.60 3.27
N ASP A 32 2.67 14.37 4.02
CA ASP A 32 1.55 15.30 4.20
C ASP A 32 1.27 15.53 5.70
N GLU A 33 0.29 16.38 6.00
CA GLU A 33 -0.12 16.66 7.38
C GLU A 33 -0.71 15.43 8.10
N ARG A 34 -1.11 14.39 7.35
CA ARG A 34 -1.76 13.18 7.87
C ARG A 34 -0.81 11.99 8.01
N GLY A 35 0.43 12.11 7.50
CA GLY A 35 1.49 11.11 7.61
C GLY A 35 2.34 10.98 6.35
N VAL A 36 2.66 9.74 6.01
CA VAL A 36 3.57 9.37 4.92
C VAL A 36 2.83 8.45 3.96
N LEU A 37 2.76 8.85 2.69
CA LEU A 37 2.26 8.01 1.61
C LEU A 37 3.44 7.43 0.83
N LEU A 38 3.57 6.11 0.88
CA LEU A 38 4.48 5.34 0.04
C LEU A 38 3.72 4.83 -1.18
N SER A 39 4.12 5.25 -2.37
CA SER A 39 3.61 4.76 -3.65
C SER A 39 4.62 3.76 -4.23
N LEU A 40 4.17 2.53 -4.47
CA LEU A 40 4.98 1.46 -5.03
C LEU A 40 4.59 1.24 -6.49
N HIS A 41 5.56 1.39 -7.38
CA HIS A 41 5.45 1.11 -8.81
C HIS A 41 6.19 -0.19 -9.11
N ILE A 42 5.49 -1.14 -9.72
CA ILE A 42 6.02 -2.45 -10.12
C ILE A 42 5.49 -2.85 -11.48
N SER A 43 6.19 -3.81 -12.10
CA SER A 43 5.76 -4.43 -13.35
C SER A 43 4.41 -5.17 -13.19
N PRO A 44 3.52 -5.16 -14.21
CA PRO A 44 2.26 -5.89 -14.14
C PRO A 44 2.45 -7.41 -13.92
N ALA A 45 3.58 -7.97 -14.39
CA ALA A 45 3.91 -9.38 -14.18
C ALA A 45 4.13 -9.72 -12.69
N ASP A 46 4.59 -8.75 -11.91
CA ASP A 46 4.95 -8.92 -10.51
C ASP A 46 3.79 -8.57 -9.54
N MET A 47 2.74 -7.92 -10.02
CA MET A 47 1.55 -7.55 -9.24
C MET A 47 0.91 -8.76 -8.55
N GLY A 48 0.86 -9.90 -9.22
CA GLY A 48 0.28 -11.13 -8.65
C GLY A 48 1.00 -11.59 -7.37
N PHE A 49 2.33 -11.51 -7.37
CA PHE A 49 3.16 -11.89 -6.23
C PHE A 49 3.03 -10.90 -5.06
N VAL A 50 3.02 -9.60 -5.36
CA VAL A 50 2.96 -8.54 -4.33
C VAL A 50 1.56 -8.41 -3.71
N ILE A 51 0.49 -8.50 -4.51
CA ILE A 51 -0.88 -8.52 -3.99
C ILE A 51 -1.11 -9.81 -3.21
N GLY A 52 -0.72 -10.96 -3.79
CA GLY A 52 -0.95 -12.28 -3.22
C GLY A 52 -2.43 -12.70 -3.25
N ARG A 53 -2.72 -13.94 -2.85
CA ARG A 53 -4.08 -14.49 -2.83
C ARG A 53 -4.98 -13.64 -1.91
N GLN A 54 -6.09 -13.13 -2.44
CA GLN A 54 -7.02 -12.24 -1.71
C GLN A 54 -6.37 -10.97 -1.10
N GLY A 55 -5.20 -10.55 -1.59
CA GLY A 55 -4.49 -9.39 -1.03
C GLY A 55 -3.74 -9.68 0.27
N GLN A 56 -3.54 -10.95 0.65
CA GLN A 56 -2.91 -11.33 1.91
C GLN A 56 -1.48 -10.79 2.03
N THR A 57 -0.66 -10.91 0.97
CA THR A 57 0.72 -10.40 0.95
C THR A 57 0.75 -8.88 1.13
N ALA A 58 -0.06 -8.15 0.35
CA ALA A 58 -0.15 -6.69 0.47
C ALA A 58 -0.65 -6.23 1.86
N ARG A 59 -1.57 -6.99 2.49
CA ARG A 59 -2.02 -6.73 3.86
C ARG A 59 -0.88 -6.92 4.87
N ALA A 60 -0.10 -8.00 4.75
CA ALA A 60 1.04 -8.26 5.62
C ALA A 60 2.10 -7.14 5.52
N ILE A 61 2.46 -6.74 4.29
CA ILE A 61 3.41 -5.64 4.06
C ILE A 61 2.91 -4.33 4.71
N ARG A 62 1.61 -4.02 4.55
CA ARG A 62 1.01 -2.83 5.19
C ARG A 62 1.09 -2.87 6.71
N THR A 63 0.85 -4.02 7.32
CA THR A 63 0.98 -4.17 8.78
C THR A 63 2.42 -3.94 9.24
N LEU A 64 3.40 -4.50 8.53
CA LEU A 64 4.81 -4.29 8.84
C LEU A 64 5.20 -2.81 8.70
N LEU A 65 4.77 -2.15 7.63
CA LEU A 65 5.01 -0.71 7.44
C LEU A 65 4.38 0.16 8.52
N LYS A 66 3.19 -0.19 9.02
CA LYS A 66 2.58 0.51 10.16
C LYS A 66 3.44 0.40 11.42
N ILE A 67 4.01 -0.77 11.69
CA ILE A 67 4.89 -0.99 12.85
C ILE A 67 6.18 -0.17 12.69
N VAL A 68 6.80 -0.20 11.52
CA VAL A 68 8.01 0.59 11.20
C VAL A 68 7.72 2.09 11.32
N GLY A 69 6.60 2.56 10.76
CA GLY A 69 6.18 3.95 10.83
C GLY A 69 5.88 4.44 12.24
N THR A 70 5.19 3.62 13.03
CA THR A 70 4.83 3.95 14.43
C THR A 70 6.07 4.16 15.30
N LYS A 71 7.14 3.39 15.05
CA LYS A 71 8.43 3.59 15.73
C LYS A 71 9.05 4.96 15.44
N ASN A 72 8.74 5.55 14.30
CA ASN A 72 9.24 6.84 13.84
C ASN A 72 8.18 7.96 13.98
N ASN A 73 7.14 7.76 14.81
CA ASN A 73 5.99 8.67 14.99
C ASN A 73 5.30 9.09 13.68
N ALA A 74 5.39 8.25 12.63
CA ALA A 74 4.85 8.53 11.31
C ALA A 74 3.73 7.55 10.94
N ARG A 75 2.61 8.07 10.45
CA ARG A 75 1.52 7.23 9.94
C ARG A 75 1.80 6.87 8.48
N VAL A 76 2.35 5.67 8.25
CA VAL A 76 2.74 5.20 6.91
C VAL A 76 1.59 4.46 6.22
N ASN A 77 1.25 4.88 5.00
CA ASN A 77 0.27 4.26 4.12
C ASN A 77 0.93 3.76 2.83
N LEU A 78 0.57 2.56 2.38
CA LEU A 78 1.09 1.97 1.14
C LEU A 78 0.02 1.96 0.04
N LYS A 79 0.31 2.66 -1.05
CA LYS A 79 -0.41 2.61 -2.32
C LYS A 79 0.40 1.80 -3.33
N ILE A 80 -0.19 0.77 -3.91
CA ILE A 80 0.42 0.02 -5.02
C ILE A 80 -0.18 0.61 -6.29
N VAL A 81 0.68 1.21 -7.13
CA VAL A 81 0.28 1.85 -8.38
C VAL A 81 0.24 0.79 -9.46
N GLU A 82 -0.95 0.58 -10.01
CA GLU A 82 -1.14 -0.35 -11.11
C GLU A 82 -0.76 0.36 -12.42
N PRO A 83 0.11 -0.22 -13.27
CA PRO A 83 0.41 0.33 -14.58
C PRO A 83 -0.85 0.31 -15.47
N GLU A 84 -0.98 1.30 -16.36
CA GLU A 84 -2.15 1.43 -17.25
C GLU A 84 -2.45 0.12 -17.99
N GLY A 85 -3.66 -0.42 -17.80
CA GLY A 85 -4.09 -1.72 -18.35
C GLY A 85 -4.43 -2.80 -17.31
N GLY A 86 -4.28 -2.51 -16.02
CA GLY A 86 -4.64 -3.42 -14.93
C GLY A 86 -6.15 -3.71 -14.82
N ARG A 87 -6.51 -5.00 -14.80
CA ARG A 87 -7.89 -5.49 -14.65
C ARG A 87 -8.42 -5.30 -13.23
N ARG A 88 -8.62 -4.06 -12.80
CA ARG A 88 -9.53 -3.74 -11.71
C ARG A 88 -10.56 -2.75 -12.23
N ALA A 89 -11.77 -3.25 -12.49
CA ALA A 89 -12.94 -2.39 -12.41
C ALA A 89 -12.85 -1.66 -11.06
N PRO A 90 -13.09 -0.34 -11.00
CA PRO A 90 -13.15 0.35 -9.73
C PRO A 90 -14.13 -0.42 -8.85
N ARG A 91 -13.66 -0.89 -7.69
CA ARG A 91 -14.63 -1.19 -6.64
C ARG A 91 -15.27 0.15 -6.37
N ALA A 92 -16.53 0.30 -6.79
CA ALA A 92 -17.38 1.35 -6.26
C ALA A 92 -17.20 1.28 -4.74
N ASP A 93 -16.75 2.37 -4.16
CA ASP A 93 -16.88 2.57 -2.73
C ASP A 93 -18.36 2.31 -2.45
N VAL A 94 -18.66 1.19 -1.79
CA VAL A 94 -20.01 0.91 -1.34
C VAL A 94 -20.19 1.88 -0.20
N ASP A 95 -20.82 3.02 -0.50
CA ASP A 95 -21.39 3.89 0.52
C ASP A 95 -22.26 2.99 1.39
N VAL A 96 -21.75 2.65 2.58
CA VAL A 96 -22.51 1.90 3.57
C VAL A 96 -23.60 2.87 4.01
N ASP A 97 -24.81 2.66 3.49
CA ASP A 97 -25.98 3.40 3.92
C ASP A 97 -26.22 3.12 5.40
N THR A 98 -25.86 4.09 6.22
CA THR A 98 -26.00 4.07 7.68
C THR A 98 -27.36 4.57 8.13
N SER A 99 -28.31 4.80 7.22
CA SER A 99 -29.67 5.21 7.58
C SER A 99 -30.40 4.20 8.48
N ALA A 100 -29.98 2.93 8.50
CA ALA A 100 -30.59 1.89 9.32
C ALA A 100 -30.22 1.92 10.82
N VAL A 101 -29.34 2.84 11.27
CA VAL A 101 -28.98 2.94 12.70
C VAL A 101 -29.68 4.06 13.47
N ASP A 102 -30.47 4.92 12.81
CA ASP A 102 -31.19 6.01 13.47
C ASP A 102 -32.59 5.62 14.01
N ASP A 103 -33.12 4.45 13.66
CA ASP A 103 -34.44 3.97 14.11
C ASP A 103 -34.43 3.26 15.48
N LEU A 104 -33.31 3.30 16.21
CA LEU A 104 -33.21 2.80 17.60
C LEU A 104 -33.11 3.96 18.59
N ASN A 105 -34.08 4.89 18.53
CA ASN A 105 -34.38 5.81 19.61
C ASN A 105 -35.90 5.89 19.78
N ILE A 106 -36.48 4.92 20.50
CA ILE A 106 -37.61 4.98 21.46
C ILE A 106 -38.06 3.56 21.80
#